data_AF-A0AA35XIH9-F1
#
_entry.id   AF-A0AA35XIH9-F1
#
_cell.length_a   1.000
_cell.length_b   1.000
_cell.length_c   1.000
_cell.angle_alpha   90.00
_cell.angle_beta   90.00
_cell.angle_gamma   90.00
#
_symmetry.space_group_name_H-M   'P 1'
#
loop_
_entity.id
_entity.type
_entity.pdbx_description
1 polymer ?
#
loop_
_entity_poly.entity_id
_entity_poly.type
_entity_poly.pdbx_seq_one_letter_code
_entity_poly.pdbx_strand_id
1 'polypeptide(L)'
;MRTAGNQEPGKMSGSRVIFYYDVVCPFAYMASRLVEAMAQRTGADVVWRPVLLGGMYDLIKAPQGKSGSATHTMSPAKLKMQAEDLRRQLARRGVPYRDPTHFPQKTVYAMRILAGVKDQRTRIALSHDLYRVSLSLCCICN
;
A
#
# COMPACT_ATOMS: atom_id res chain seq x y z
N MET A 1 39.26 37.39 0.57
CA MET A 1 38.92 36.51 1.71
C MET A 1 37.55 35.90 1.43
N ARG A 2 37.49 34.75 0.76
CA ARG A 2 36.25 34.01 0.50
C ARG A 2 36.15 32.91 1.55
N THR A 3 35.12 32.95 2.39
CA THR A 3 34.81 31.91 3.36
C THR A 3 34.41 30.64 2.63
N ALA A 4 35.19 29.57 2.81
CA ALA A 4 34.84 28.23 2.38
C ALA A 4 33.54 27.80 3.07
N GLY A 5 32.51 27.48 2.28
CA GLY A 5 31.32 26.83 2.77
C GLY A 5 31.66 25.40 3.16
N ASN A 6 31.41 25.06 4.42
CA ASN A 6 31.46 23.68 4.91
C ASN A 6 30.44 22.84 4.13
N GLN A 7 30.94 21.91 3.32
CA GLN A 7 30.15 20.83 2.75
C GLN A 7 29.78 19.86 3.88
N GLU A 8 28.51 19.74 4.21
CA GLU A 8 28.04 18.70 5.14
C GLU A 8 28.40 17.29 4.60
N PRO A 9 28.79 16.35 5.46
CA PRO A 9 29.26 15.03 5.03
C PRO A 9 28.17 14.30 4.25
N GLY A 10 28.53 13.89 3.03
CA GLY A 10 27.62 13.36 2.02
C GLY A 10 26.76 12.21 2.52
N LYS A 11 25.44 12.44 2.52
CA LYS A 11 24.42 11.38 2.55
C LYS A 11 24.72 10.43 1.39
N MET A 12 25.23 9.23 1.69
CA MET A 12 25.38 8.17 0.69
C MET A 12 24.05 8.00 -0.04
N SER A 13 24.09 8.13 -1.37
CA SER A 13 22.93 8.04 -2.25
C SER A 13 22.36 6.62 -2.22
N GLY A 14 21.63 6.28 -1.16
CA GLY A 14 20.80 5.07 -1.11
C GLY A 14 19.80 5.10 -2.26
N SER A 15 19.59 3.95 -2.90
CA SER A 15 18.61 3.83 -4.00
C SER A 15 17.22 4.28 -3.51
N ARG A 16 16.51 5.06 -4.33
CA ARG A 16 15.16 5.51 -4.01
C ARG A 16 14.12 4.56 -4.61
N VAL A 17 13.19 4.10 -3.78
CA VAL A 17 12.06 3.24 -4.17
C VAL A 17 10.76 4.00 -3.94
N ILE A 18 9.88 4.03 -4.94
CA ILE A 18 8.55 4.64 -4.79
C ILE A 18 7.54 3.51 -4.63
N PHE A 19 6.90 3.48 -3.47
CA PHE A 19 5.84 2.51 -3.17
C PHE A 19 4.48 3.14 -3.45
N TYR A 20 3.87 2.75 -4.57
CA TYR A 20 2.50 3.13 -4.89
C TYR A 20 1.51 2.16 -4.26
N TYR A 21 0.50 2.67 -3.58
CA TYR A 21 -0.45 1.84 -2.85
C TYR A 21 -1.85 2.44 -2.77
N ASP A 22 -2.84 1.55 -2.63
CA ASP A 22 -4.23 1.87 -2.27
C ASP A 22 -4.61 0.95 -1.10
N VAL A 23 -5.32 1.50 -0.12
CA VAL A 23 -5.70 0.76 1.10
C VAL A 23 -6.74 -0.33 0.86
N VAL A 24 -7.40 -0.32 -0.31
CA VAL A 24 -8.31 -1.41 -0.73
C VAL A 24 -7.56 -2.66 -1.19
N CYS A 25 -6.28 -2.55 -1.54
CA CYS A 25 -5.54 -3.64 -2.17
C CYS A 25 -4.86 -4.54 -1.12
N PRO A 26 -5.23 -5.82 -1.01
CA PRO A 26 -4.64 -6.73 -0.01
C PRO A 26 -3.18 -7.07 -0.31
N PHE A 27 -2.77 -7.07 -1.58
CA PHE A 27 -1.35 -7.24 -1.94
C PHE A 27 -0.52 -6.01 -1.57
N ALA A 28 -1.11 -4.81 -1.64
CA ALA A 28 -0.46 -3.60 -1.16
C ALA A 28 -0.32 -3.60 0.37
N TYR A 29 -1.29 -4.16 1.09
CA TYR A 29 -1.16 -4.41 2.53
C TYR A 29 0.00 -5.35 2.86
N MET A 30 0.12 -6.47 2.16
CA MET A 30 1.27 -7.36 2.33
C MET A 30 2.60 -6.63 2.04
N ALA A 31 2.65 -5.88 0.94
CA ALA A 31 3.83 -5.11 0.55
C ALA A 31 4.20 -4.02 1.56
N SER A 32 3.21 -3.39 2.21
CA SER A 32 3.42 -2.34 3.22
C SER A 32 4.22 -2.86 4.42
N ARG A 33 4.07 -4.16 4.76
CA ARG A 33 4.83 -4.83 5.83
C ARG A 33 6.25 -5.23 5.40
N LEU A 34 6.48 -5.34 4.10
CA LEU A 34 7.76 -5.80 3.53
C LEU A 34 8.67 -4.64 3.13
N VAL A 35 8.10 -3.55 2.64
CA VAL A 35 8.85 -2.44 2.05
C VAL A 35 9.73 -1.73 3.09
N GLU A 36 9.29 -1.65 4.34
CA GLU A 36 10.07 -1.06 5.43
C GLU A 36 11.24 -1.95 5.85
N ALA A 37 11.01 -3.26 6.00
CA ALA A 37 12.09 -4.22 6.28
C ALA A 37 13.13 -4.24 5.15
N MET A 38 12.66 -4.11 3.90
CA MET A 38 13.54 -3.96 2.74
C MET A 38 14.38 -2.68 2.83
N ALA A 39 13.77 -1.53 3.16
CA ALA A 39 14.46 -0.26 3.34
C ALA A 39 15.55 -0.37 4.41
N GLN A 40 15.23 -0.97 5.55
CA GLN A 40 16.18 -1.16 6.66
C GLN A 40 17.38 -2.03 6.26
N ARG A 41 17.15 -3.13 5.53
CA ARG A 41 18.21 -4.05 5.10
C ARG A 41 19.11 -3.46 4.01
N THR A 42 18.59 -2.56 3.19
CA THR A 42 19.28 -2.07 1.97
C THR A 42 19.80 -0.64 2.10
N GLY A 43 19.33 0.13 3.09
CA GLY A 43 19.56 1.56 3.17
C GLY A 43 18.79 2.38 2.12
N ALA A 44 17.81 1.78 1.45
CA ALA A 44 17.00 2.45 0.43
C ALA A 44 16.06 3.49 1.04
N ASP A 45 15.89 4.62 0.35
CA ASP A 45 14.89 5.64 0.68
C ASP A 45 13.55 5.25 0.05
N VAL A 46 12.55 4.91 0.87
CA VAL A 46 11.22 4.51 0.39
C VAL A 46 10.26 5.68 0.47
N VAL A 47 9.70 6.10 -0.67
CA VAL A 47 8.67 7.13 -0.76
C VAL A 47 7.29 6.48 -0.88
N TRP A 48 6.44 6.67 0.11
CA TRP A 48 5.08 6.15 0.11
C TRP A 48 4.15 7.10 -0.65
N ARG A 49 3.65 6.65 -1.80
CA ARG A 49 2.81 7.43 -2.70
C ARG A 49 1.39 6.84 -2.81
N PRO A 50 0.40 7.40 -2.11
CA PRO A 50 -0.98 6.94 -2.23
C PRO A 50 -1.49 7.16 -3.66
N VAL A 51 -2.21 6.18 -4.19
CA VAL A 51 -2.89 6.23 -5.49
C VAL A 51 -4.33 5.72 -5.36
N LEU A 52 -5.19 6.07 -6.31
CA LEU A 52 -6.57 5.59 -6.34
C LEU A 52 -6.75 4.58 -7.48
N LEU A 53 -6.95 3.30 -7.13
CA LEU A 53 -7.09 2.22 -8.12
C LEU A 53 -8.23 2.47 -9.10
N GLY A 54 -9.40 2.90 -8.61
CA GLY A 54 -10.54 3.21 -9.48
C GLY A 54 -10.22 4.30 -10.51
N GLY A 55 -9.45 5.32 -10.13
CA GLY A 55 -8.98 6.35 -11.06
C GLY A 55 -7.98 5.82 -12.09
N MET A 56 -7.09 4.91 -11.68
CA MET A 56 -6.15 4.26 -12.62
C MET A 56 -6.89 3.34 -13.60
N TYR A 57 -7.89 2.59 -13.14
CA TYR A 57 -8.72 1.73 -14.01
C TYR A 57 -9.51 2.56 -15.03
N ASP A 58 -10.08 3.69 -14.61
CA ASP A 58 -10.77 4.63 -15.49
C ASP A 58 -9.82 5.18 -16.58
N LEU A 59 -8.63 5.64 -16.16
CA LEU A 59 -7.61 6.20 -17.04
C LEU A 59 -7.17 5.23 -18.14
N ILE A 60 -6.92 3.96 -17.80
CA ILE A 60 -6.47 2.94 -18.75
C ILE A 60 -7.62 2.20 -19.45
N LYS A 61 -8.87 2.61 -19.22
CA LYS A 61 -10.08 1.93 -19.72
C LYS A 61 -10.09 0.43 -19.39
N ALA A 62 -9.72 0.09 -18.16
CA ALA A 62 -9.65 -1.30 -17.73
C ALA A 62 -11.05 -1.96 -17.74
N PRO A 63 -11.15 -3.26 -18.07
CA PRO A 63 -12.44 -3.94 -18.26
C PRO A 63 -13.31 -3.98 -16.99
N GLN A 64 -12.71 -3.92 -15.80
CA GLN A 64 -13.45 -3.84 -14.54
C GLN A 64 -14.09 -2.46 -14.28
N GLY A 65 -13.68 -1.42 -15.03
CA GLY A 65 -14.14 -0.04 -14.85
C GLY A 65 -13.70 0.61 -13.54
N LYS A 66 -14.06 1.89 -13.39
CA LYS A 66 -13.70 2.75 -12.25
C LYS A 66 -14.15 2.23 -10.88
N SER A 67 -15.32 1.59 -10.83
CA SER A 67 -15.92 1.07 -9.60
C SER A 67 -15.60 -0.40 -9.34
N GLY A 68 -14.87 -1.05 -10.25
CA GLY A 68 -14.55 -2.47 -10.15
C GLY A 68 -13.22 -2.76 -9.46
N SER A 69 -12.99 -4.04 -9.24
CA SER A 69 -11.73 -4.60 -8.78
C SER A 69 -11.06 -5.39 -9.91
N ALA A 70 -9.72 -5.48 -9.90
CA ALA A 70 -9.00 -6.39 -10.78
C ALA A 70 -9.50 -7.84 -10.70
N THR A 71 -10.07 -8.26 -9.56
CA THR A 71 -10.63 -9.60 -9.37
C THR A 71 -11.88 -9.84 -10.23
N HIS A 72 -12.65 -8.82 -10.60
CA HIS A 72 -13.89 -8.99 -11.38
C HIS A 72 -13.65 -9.50 -12.80
N THR A 73 -12.43 -9.39 -13.32
CA THR A 73 -12.06 -9.80 -14.68
C THR A 73 -11.26 -11.09 -14.70
N MET A 74 -11.07 -11.73 -13.54
CA MET A 74 -10.31 -12.97 -13.41
C MET A 74 -11.22 -14.20 -13.52
N SER A 75 -10.66 -15.29 -14.06
CA SER A 75 -11.35 -16.59 -14.07
C SER A 75 -11.49 -17.15 -12.65
N PRO A 76 -12.47 -18.05 -12.40
CA PRO A 76 -12.64 -18.68 -11.08
C PRO A 76 -11.38 -19.39 -10.57
N ALA A 77 -10.63 -20.06 -11.45
CA ALA A 77 -9.37 -20.72 -11.10
C ALA A 77 -8.31 -19.71 -10.62
N LYS A 78 -8.19 -18.57 -11.31
CA LYS A 78 -7.23 -17.51 -10.95
C LYS A 78 -7.62 -16.84 -9.63
N LEU A 79 -8.91 -16.61 -9.39
CA LEU A 79 -9.41 -16.08 -8.12
C LEU A 79 -9.06 -16.98 -6.95
N LYS A 80 -9.32 -18.30 -7.08
CA LYS A 80 -8.99 -19.28 -6.04
C LYS A 80 -7.49 -19.29 -5.74
N MET A 81 -6.67 -19.39 -6.79
CA MET A 81 -5.21 -19.40 -6.65
C MET A 81 -4.68 -18.12 -6.00
N GLN A 82 -5.16 -16.94 -6.44
CA GLN A 82 -4.69 -15.67 -5.91
C GLN A 82 -5.06 -15.48 -4.44
N ALA A 83 -6.29 -15.86 -4.05
CA ALA A 83 -6.73 -15.77 -2.67
C ALA A 83 -5.95 -16.74 -1.76
N GLU A 84 -5.68 -17.95 -2.24
CA GLU A 84 -4.88 -18.93 -1.50
C GLU A 84 -3.41 -18.51 -1.34
N ASP A 85 -2.79 -18.01 -2.41
CA ASP A 85 -1.42 -17.49 -2.37
C ASP A 85 -1.31 -16.33 -1.36
N LEU A 86 -2.22 -15.35 -1.43
CA LEU A 86 -2.24 -14.22 -0.50
C LEU A 86 -2.30 -14.69 0.96
N ARG A 87 -3.22 -15.60 1.29
CA ARG A 87 -3.35 -16.14 2.66
C ARG A 87 -2.09 -16.86 3.11
N ARG A 88 -1.51 -17.71 2.24
CA ARG A 88 -0.24 -18.41 2.54
C ARG A 88 0.90 -17.43 2.77
N GLN A 89 1.00 -16.40 1.95
CA GLN A 89 2.06 -15.41 2.05
C GLN A 89 1.97 -14.56 3.32
N LEU A 90 0.76 -14.17 3.73
CA LEU A 90 0.53 -13.43 4.96
C LEU A 90 0.76 -14.30 6.20
N ALA A 91 0.26 -15.54 6.19
CA ALA A 91 0.48 -16.51 7.26
C ALA A 91 1.97 -16.82 7.49
N ARG A 92 2.73 -17.06 6.40
CA ARG A 92 4.18 -17.29 6.46
C ARG A 92 4.97 -16.14 7.09
N ARG A 93 4.39 -14.94 7.16
CA ARG A 93 5.03 -13.72 7.67
C ARG A 93 4.41 -13.23 8.97
N GLY A 94 3.46 -13.97 9.55
CA GLY A 94 2.76 -13.58 10.77
C GLY A 94 1.97 -12.27 10.62
N VAL A 95 1.53 -11.93 9.40
CA VAL A 95 0.74 -10.70 9.17
C VAL A 95 -0.74 -11.05 9.35
N PRO A 96 -1.45 -10.41 10.30
CA PRO A 96 -2.88 -10.64 10.49
C PRO A 96 -3.66 -10.24 9.26
N TYR A 97 -4.56 -11.10 8.80
CA TYR A 97 -5.38 -10.84 7.62
C TYR A 97 -6.76 -11.48 7.77
N ARG A 98 -7.78 -10.70 7.43
CA ARG A 98 -9.15 -11.17 7.30
C ARG A 98 -9.74 -10.59 6.04
N ASP A 99 -10.46 -11.43 5.29
CA ASP A 99 -11.18 -10.94 4.12
C ASP A 99 -12.21 -9.89 4.54
N PRO A 100 -12.27 -8.74 3.84
CA PRO A 100 -13.24 -7.70 4.14
C PRO A 100 -14.67 -8.20 3.90
N THR A 101 -15.61 -7.82 4.76
CA THR A 101 -17.03 -8.22 4.65
C THR A 101 -17.71 -7.63 3.43
N HIS A 102 -17.25 -6.48 2.94
CA HIS A 102 -17.75 -5.81 1.75
C HIS A 102 -16.56 -5.47 0.84
N PHE A 103 -16.60 -5.91 -0.42
CA PHE A 103 -15.53 -5.68 -1.39
C PHE A 103 -16.08 -5.46 -2.80
N PRO A 104 -15.53 -4.52 -3.60
CA PRO A 104 -14.50 -3.54 -3.25
C PRO A 104 -15.05 -2.36 -2.43
N GLN A 105 -14.29 -1.90 -1.43
CA GLN A 105 -14.64 -0.72 -0.63
C GLN A 105 -14.28 0.58 -1.36
N LYS A 106 -15.08 1.64 -1.19
CA LYS A 106 -14.77 2.97 -1.72
C LYS A 106 -13.71 3.64 -0.85
N THR A 107 -12.48 3.76 -1.36
CA THR A 107 -11.34 4.35 -0.63
C THR A 107 -11.05 5.82 -0.94
N VAL A 108 -11.88 6.48 -1.75
CA VAL A 108 -11.62 7.85 -2.25
C VAL A 108 -11.27 8.84 -1.13
N TYR A 109 -12.04 8.86 -0.03
CA TYR A 109 -11.76 9.77 1.09
C TYR A 109 -10.48 9.41 1.83
N ALA A 110 -10.28 8.13 2.14
CA ALA A 110 -9.05 7.65 2.79
C ALA A 110 -7.80 7.99 1.97
N MET A 111 -7.83 7.73 0.65
CA MET A 111 -6.72 8.02 -0.24
C MET A 111 -6.47 9.52 -0.40
N ARG A 112 -7.53 10.36 -0.39
CA ARG A 112 -7.39 11.83 -0.40
C ARG A 112 -6.74 12.36 0.89
N ILE A 113 -7.14 11.84 2.05
CA ILE A 113 -6.53 12.19 3.33
C ILE A 113 -5.04 11.84 3.29
N LEU A 114 -4.69 10.60 2.90
CA LEU A 114 -3.30 10.16 2.80
C LEU A 114 -2.47 11.02 1.83
N ALA A 115 -3.07 11.43 0.70
CA ALA A 115 -2.41 12.32 -0.26
C ALA A 115 -2.19 13.74 0.28
N GLY A 116 -3.08 14.23 1.14
CA GLY A 116 -2.97 15.55 1.78
C GLY A 116 -1.96 15.63 2.93
N VAL A 117 -1.64 14.51 3.59
CA VAL A 117 -0.63 14.45 4.65
C VAL A 117 0.76 14.71 4.06
N LYS A 118 1.43 15.81 4.44
CA LYS A 118 2.75 16.19 3.91
C LYS A 118 3.90 15.40 4.53
N ASP A 119 3.83 15.15 5.84
CA ASP A 119 4.84 14.38 6.55
C ASP A 119 4.74 12.89 6.23
N GLN A 120 5.83 12.30 5.75
CA GLN A 120 5.83 10.91 5.33
C GLN A 120 5.66 9.95 6.51
N ARG A 121 6.21 10.27 7.69
CA ARG A 121 6.09 9.39 8.87
C ARG A 121 4.63 9.27 9.30
N THR A 122 3.93 10.40 9.39
CA THR A 122 2.49 10.47 9.68
C THR A 122 1.68 9.72 8.62
N ARG A 123 2.03 9.89 7.33
CA ARG A 123 1.35 9.18 6.24
C ARG A 123 1.50 7.66 6.37
N ILE A 124 2.70 7.17 6.67
CA ILE A 124 2.98 5.74 6.85
C ILE A 124 2.17 5.18 8.03
N ALA A 125 2.21 5.87 9.18
CA ALA A 125 1.46 5.45 10.36
C ALA A 125 -0.06 5.35 10.06
N LEU A 126 -0.63 6.40 9.47
CA LEU A 126 -2.05 6.41 9.09
C LEU A 126 -2.39 5.35 8.04
N SER A 127 -1.46 5.03 7.13
CA SER A 127 -1.65 3.97 6.14
C SER A 127 -1.78 2.60 6.82
N HIS A 128 -0.91 2.30 7.80
CA HIS A 128 -1.01 1.06 8.58
C HIS A 128 -2.31 0.98 9.38
N ASP A 129 -2.78 2.10 9.93
CA ASP A 129 -4.05 2.16 10.65
C ASP A 129 -5.24 1.85 9.72
N LEU A 130 -5.27 2.47 8.55
CA LEU A 130 -6.30 2.23 7.54
C LEU A 130 -6.27 0.79 7.02
N TYR A 131 -5.08 0.24 6.78
CA TYR A 131 -4.95 -1.18 6.45
C TYR A 131 -5.47 -2.09 7.55
N ARG A 132 -5.19 -1.75 8.83
CA ARG A 132 -5.68 -2.53 9.95
C ARG A 132 -7.20 -2.52 10.04
N VAL A 133 -7.84 -1.37 9.86
CA VAL A 133 -9.31 -1.24 9.88
C VAL A 133 -9.95 -1.96 8.69
N SER A 134 -9.34 -1.85 7.50
CA SER A 134 -9.88 -2.44 6.27
C SER A 134 -9.72 -3.97 6.20
N LEU A 135 -8.57 -4.50 6.67
CA LEU A 135 -8.14 -5.87 6.39
C LEU A 135 -7.72 -6.69 7.63
N SER A 136 -7.74 -6.12 8.84
CA SER A 136 -7.38 -6.87 10.06
C SER A 136 -8.38 -6.77 11.23
N LEU A 137 -9.22 -5.73 11.29
CA LEU A 137 -10.15 -5.50 12.41
C LEU A 137 -11.60 -5.73 11.98
N CYS A 138 -12.21 -6.77 12.55
CA CYS A 138 -13.65 -6.85 12.73
C CYS A 138 -13.94 -6.28 14.13
N CYS A 139 -14.38 -5.02 14.21
CA CYS A 139 -14.90 -4.43 15.46
C CYS A 139 -16.43 -4.27 15.44
N ILE A 140 -17.15 -4.96 14.55
CA ILE A 140 -18.61 -5.02 14.60
C ILE A 140 -19.03 -6.49 14.47
N CYS A 141 -18.82 -7.21 15.57
CA CYS A 141 -19.54 -8.42 15.97
C CYS A 141 -19.37 -8.52 17.49
N ASN A 142 -20.08 -7.65 18.21
CA ASN A 142 -20.58 -7.92 19.55
C ASN A 142 -22.10 -7.95 19.45
#